data_AF-A0A0B7I3T8-F1
#
_entry.id   AF-A0A0B7I3T8-F1
#
_cell.length_a   1.000
_cell.length_b   1.000
_cell.length_c   1.000
_cell.angle_alpha   90.00
_cell.angle_beta   90.00
_cell.angle_gamma   90.00
#
_symmetry.space_group_name_H-M   'P 1'
#
loop_
_entity.id
_entity.type
_entity.pdbx_description
1 polymer ?
#
loop_
_entity_poly.entity_id
_entity_poly.type
_entity_poly.pdbx_seq_one_letter_code
_entity_poly.pdbx_strand_id
1 'polypeptide(L)'
;MKVLTKEYIREIKLDNAGGLEQLVHRNLNNSGNIIFILENLGKLPVSFDYHWLVDLINYDNEQVRFWVVKNLGKLKSENIITHLENISKNDKSTLVRREAISSIGRLRDEKNQQVLLGNLLDEDPKIVSQAIRGLLVFKGDKKIDIALKELINHENEMVRSVIYKEYFAQEKKKKSILPHPETYSFLKNVVVNGDVRDVLKNVPDESIHLTFTSPPYYNARDYSIYPSYDAYLHFLEEVFQETYRVTKEGRFLIVNTSPVIVPRISRAHSSKRYPIPFDIHHFLVQMGWEFIDDIIWQKPEYSVKNRIGGFQQHRKPLAYKPNTTTEYLMVYRKQTEKLIDWNIKQYSKEIVEESKVADGFETTNVWQIHPKSDKIHSAIFPVDLCKRVVEYYSFKGDLIFDPFGGSGTLGRTAKSLGRNFFLTEKEPKYFEYMKTFQKKDIFQNHSTKFFTLDEFKKSIL
;
A
#
# COMPACT_ATOMS: atom_id res chain seq x y z
N MET A 1 5.69 46.45 -18.43
CA MET A 1 6.65 45.37 -18.13
C MET A 1 6.46 44.28 -19.17
N LYS A 2 7.51 43.81 -19.85
CA LYS A 2 7.42 42.59 -20.67
C LYS A 2 6.91 41.46 -19.77
N VAL A 3 5.95 40.68 -20.26
CA VAL A 3 5.47 39.48 -19.55
C VAL A 3 6.65 38.53 -19.37
N LEU A 4 6.84 38.00 -18.17
CA LEU A 4 7.85 36.97 -17.89
C LEU A 4 7.46 35.69 -18.64
N THR A 5 8.22 35.37 -19.69
CA THR A 5 8.08 34.13 -20.47
C THR A 5 9.41 33.36 -20.47
N LYS A 6 9.35 32.07 -20.83
CA LYS A 6 10.56 31.23 -20.91
C LYS A 6 11.51 31.72 -21.99
N GLU A 7 10.96 32.18 -23.11
CA GLU A 7 11.69 32.74 -24.26
C GLU A 7 12.44 34.01 -23.84
N TYR A 8 11.77 34.90 -23.10
CA TYR A 8 12.38 36.14 -22.61
C TYR A 8 13.55 35.89 -21.65
N ILE A 9 13.42 34.93 -20.74
CA ILE A 9 14.52 34.54 -19.83
C ILE A 9 15.70 33.96 -20.63
N ARG A 10 15.42 33.18 -21.67
CA ARG A 10 16.45 32.59 -22.54
C ARG A 10 17.18 33.65 -23.37
N GLU A 11 16.47 34.64 -23.89
CA GLU A 11 17.05 35.78 -24.60
C GLU A 11 18.00 36.58 -23.71
N ILE A 12 17.55 36.99 -22.52
CA ILE A 12 18.37 37.75 -21.56
C ILE A 12 19.63 36.99 -21.17
N LYS A 13 19.53 35.67 -21.03
CA LYS A 13 20.66 34.83 -20.68
C LYS A 13 21.74 34.77 -21.77
N LEU A 14 21.37 34.85 -23.05
CA LEU A 14 22.31 34.81 -24.18
C LEU A 14 23.07 36.13 -24.35
N ASP A 15 22.49 37.24 -23.91
CA ASP A 15 23.04 38.59 -24.06
C ASP A 15 24.21 38.89 -23.08
N ASN A 16 24.50 37.97 -22.16
CA ASN A 16 25.73 37.82 -21.35
C ASN A 16 26.25 39.05 -20.56
N ALA A 17 25.48 40.14 -20.42
CA ALA A 17 25.87 41.38 -19.73
C ALA A 17 25.00 41.69 -18.48
N GLY A 18 24.93 40.78 -17.51
CA GLY A 18 24.25 41.02 -16.22
C GLY A 18 22.72 41.15 -16.28
N GLY A 19 22.10 40.89 -17.44
CA GLY A 19 20.65 41.08 -17.62
C GLY A 19 19.78 40.20 -16.71
N LEU A 20 20.25 39.00 -16.34
CA LEU A 20 19.54 38.11 -15.41
C LEU A 20 19.54 38.66 -13.99
N GLU A 21 20.69 39.16 -13.51
CA GLU A 21 20.81 39.82 -12.22
C GLU A 21 19.88 41.04 -12.15
N GLN A 22 19.89 41.91 -13.17
CA GLN A 22 18.97 43.05 -13.25
C GLN A 22 17.50 42.62 -13.27
N LEU A 23 17.16 41.55 -13.99
CA LEU A 23 15.80 41.01 -14.03
C LEU A 23 15.36 40.55 -12.65
N VAL A 24 16.24 39.88 -11.90
CA VAL A 24 15.97 39.41 -10.54
C VAL A 24 15.84 40.58 -9.57
N HIS A 25 16.74 41.56 -9.62
CA HIS A 25 16.66 42.77 -8.77
C HIS A 25 15.34 43.52 -8.94
N ARG A 26 14.85 43.65 -10.19
CA ARG A 26 13.55 44.27 -10.48
C ARG A 26 12.35 43.50 -9.90
N ASN A 27 12.54 42.23 -9.54
CA ASN A 27 11.50 41.34 -9.04
C ASN A 27 11.70 40.91 -7.58
N LEU A 28 12.61 41.53 -6.82
CA LEU A 28 12.93 41.12 -5.43
C LEU A 28 11.72 41.05 -4.49
N ASN A 29 10.71 41.89 -4.72
CA ASN A 29 9.49 41.93 -3.90
C ASN A 29 8.40 40.95 -4.38
N ASN A 30 8.67 40.14 -5.41
CA ASN A 30 7.72 39.18 -5.97
C ASN A 30 8.37 37.78 -6.09
N SER A 31 8.20 36.97 -5.05
CA SER A 31 8.77 35.62 -5.00
C SER A 31 8.31 34.72 -6.15
N GLY A 32 7.07 34.87 -6.62
CA GLY A 32 6.55 34.09 -7.76
C GLY A 32 7.33 34.36 -9.05
N ASN A 33 7.65 35.63 -9.33
CA ASN A 33 8.47 36.00 -10.48
C ASN A 33 9.90 35.48 -10.35
N ILE A 34 10.51 35.57 -9.15
CA ILE A 34 11.85 35.05 -8.91
C ILE A 34 11.90 33.53 -9.11
N ILE A 35 10.92 32.80 -8.56
CA ILE A 35 10.79 31.34 -8.75
C ILE A 35 10.71 31.02 -10.24
N PHE A 36 9.84 31.70 -10.97
CA PHE A 36 9.69 31.49 -12.42
C PHE A 36 11.00 31.75 -13.17
N ILE A 37 11.77 32.78 -12.81
CA ILE A 37 13.08 33.05 -13.40
C ILE A 37 14.05 31.90 -13.12
N LEU A 38 14.21 31.52 -11.85
CA LEU A 38 15.18 30.52 -11.41
C LEU A 38 14.89 29.12 -11.97
N GLU A 39 13.60 28.75 -12.07
CA GLU A 39 13.15 27.49 -12.66
C GLU A 39 13.55 27.38 -14.14
N ASN A 40 13.55 28.50 -14.86
CA ASN A 40 13.75 28.54 -16.31
C ASN A 40 15.19 28.92 -16.73
N LEU A 41 16.16 28.92 -15.81
CA LEU A 41 17.57 29.17 -16.15
C LEU A 41 18.22 28.07 -17.01
N GLY A 42 17.70 26.84 -16.99
CA GLY A 42 18.25 25.72 -17.78
C GLY A 42 19.69 25.35 -17.42
N LYS A 43 20.51 24.97 -18.42
CA LYS A 43 21.94 24.61 -18.26
C LYS A 43 22.80 25.86 -18.14
N LEU A 44 23.61 25.99 -17.09
CA LEU A 44 24.49 27.15 -16.89
C LEU A 44 25.89 26.89 -17.48
N PRO A 45 26.51 27.87 -18.18
CA PRO A 45 27.90 27.74 -18.61
C PRO A 45 28.87 27.81 -17.42
N VAL A 46 30.10 27.33 -17.60
CA VAL A 46 31.13 27.37 -16.54
C VAL A 46 31.49 28.81 -16.15
N SER A 47 31.44 29.74 -17.10
CA SER A 47 31.68 31.17 -16.90
C SER A 47 30.48 31.94 -16.35
N PHE A 48 29.43 31.26 -15.90
CA PHE A 48 28.22 31.90 -15.40
C PHE A 48 28.51 32.66 -14.10
N ASP A 49 28.18 33.95 -14.07
CA ASP A 49 28.24 34.74 -12.85
C ASP A 49 27.11 34.34 -11.91
N TYR A 50 27.48 33.71 -10.78
CA TYR A 50 26.56 33.16 -9.81
C TYR A 50 26.43 34.03 -8.55
N HIS A 51 27.12 35.16 -8.42
CA HIS A 51 27.11 35.95 -7.18
C HIS A 51 25.70 36.41 -6.81
N TRP A 52 24.91 36.85 -7.80
CA TRP A 52 23.52 37.23 -7.57
C TRP A 52 22.62 36.06 -7.09
N LEU A 53 23.00 34.81 -7.36
CA LEU A 53 22.31 33.64 -6.78
C LEU A 53 22.63 33.51 -5.29
N VAL A 54 23.89 33.79 -4.90
CA VAL A 54 24.34 33.75 -3.50
C VAL A 54 23.59 34.77 -2.64
N ASP A 55 23.31 35.95 -3.19
CA ASP A 55 22.53 37.00 -2.51
C ASP A 55 21.11 36.55 -2.13
N LEU A 56 20.58 35.56 -2.84
CA LEU A 56 19.25 34.99 -2.59
C LEU A 56 19.26 33.77 -1.65
N ILE A 57 20.42 33.34 -1.12
CA ILE A 57 20.51 32.19 -0.21
C ILE A 57 19.74 32.45 1.09
N ASN A 58 19.61 33.69 1.54
CA ASN A 58 18.86 34.03 2.75
C ASN A 58 17.46 34.60 2.46
N TYR A 59 16.97 34.46 1.23
CA TYR A 59 15.67 34.98 0.84
C TYR A 59 14.54 34.31 1.68
N ASP A 60 13.55 35.09 2.12
CA ASP A 60 12.54 34.61 3.09
C ASP A 60 11.74 33.40 2.58
N ASN A 61 11.40 33.41 1.30
CA ASN A 61 10.65 32.33 0.64
C ASN A 61 11.54 31.09 0.38
N GLU A 62 11.15 29.94 0.92
CA GLU A 62 11.92 28.70 0.79
C GLU A 62 12.00 28.16 -0.65
N GLN A 63 11.01 28.41 -1.51
CA GLN A 63 11.04 27.95 -2.90
C GLN A 63 12.09 28.73 -3.72
N VAL A 64 12.25 30.02 -3.43
CA VAL A 64 13.34 30.82 -3.99
C VAL A 64 14.69 30.21 -3.59
N ARG A 65 14.91 29.98 -2.29
CA ARG A 65 16.15 29.36 -1.79
C ARG A 65 16.40 27.98 -2.38
N PHE A 66 15.36 27.14 -2.48
CA PHE A 66 15.43 25.82 -3.11
C PHE A 66 15.94 25.92 -4.55
N TRP A 67 15.37 26.82 -5.34
CA TRP A 67 15.79 26.99 -6.74
C TRP A 67 17.17 27.63 -6.87
N VAL A 68 17.56 28.52 -5.95
CA VAL A 68 18.93 29.05 -5.86
C VAL A 68 19.92 27.89 -5.66
N VAL A 69 19.70 27.07 -4.63
CA VAL A 69 20.54 25.89 -4.31
C VAL A 69 20.61 24.91 -5.48
N LYS A 70 19.48 24.65 -6.13
CA LYS A 70 19.42 23.78 -7.31
C LYS A 70 20.20 24.33 -8.50
N ASN A 71 20.23 25.64 -8.69
CA ASN A 71 21.01 26.28 -9.76
C ASN A 71 22.50 26.35 -9.42
N LEU A 72 22.86 26.67 -8.17
CA LEU A 72 24.24 26.61 -7.68
C LEU A 72 24.83 25.21 -7.87
N GLY A 73 24.07 24.15 -7.56
CA GLY A 73 24.49 22.77 -7.76
C GLY A 73 24.73 22.34 -9.22
N LYS A 74 24.45 23.19 -10.21
CA LYS A 74 24.81 22.96 -11.63
C LYS A 74 26.23 23.40 -11.96
N LEU A 75 26.83 24.22 -11.11
CA LEU A 75 28.13 24.85 -11.30
C LEU A 75 29.20 24.09 -10.51
N LYS A 76 30.42 24.02 -11.05
CA LYS A 76 31.57 23.36 -10.43
C LYS A 76 32.54 24.42 -9.90
N SER A 77 32.45 24.76 -8.62
CA SER A 77 33.35 25.71 -7.94
C SER A 77 33.48 25.32 -6.46
N GLU A 78 34.68 25.42 -5.88
CA GLU A 78 34.92 25.10 -4.46
C GLU A 78 34.11 26.03 -3.53
N ASN A 79 33.99 27.32 -3.85
CA ASN A 79 33.18 28.27 -3.08
C ASN A 79 31.70 27.86 -3.02
N ILE A 80 31.18 27.25 -4.08
CA ILE A 80 29.79 26.78 -4.14
C ILE A 80 29.58 25.61 -3.18
N ILE A 81 30.55 24.70 -3.05
CA ILE A 81 30.47 23.61 -2.07
C ILE A 81 30.35 24.16 -0.66
N THR A 82 31.15 25.17 -0.30
CA THR A 82 31.08 25.80 1.03
C THR A 82 29.70 26.39 1.31
N HIS A 83 29.10 27.07 0.32
CA HIS A 83 27.73 27.57 0.44
C HIS A 83 26.71 26.44 0.60
N LEU A 84 26.79 25.40 -0.23
CA LEU A 84 25.87 24.25 -0.15
C LEU A 84 26.01 23.49 1.17
N GLU A 85 27.22 23.31 1.68
CA GLU A 85 27.48 22.68 2.97
C GLU A 85 26.84 23.50 4.10
N ASN A 86 27.05 24.82 4.12
CA ASN A 86 26.45 25.71 5.11
C ASN A 86 24.91 25.63 5.07
N ILE A 87 24.33 25.65 3.87
CA ILE A 87 22.88 25.53 3.68
C ILE A 87 22.37 24.16 4.17
N SER A 88 23.11 23.08 3.88
CA SER A 88 22.70 21.73 4.30
C SER A 88 22.61 21.60 5.83
N LYS A 89 23.41 22.37 6.57
CA LYS A 89 23.42 22.36 8.03
C LYS A 89 22.42 23.35 8.65
N ASN A 90 22.27 24.54 8.05
CA ASN A 90 21.71 25.69 8.76
C ASN A 90 20.39 26.23 8.19
N ASP A 91 19.93 25.85 6.99
CA ASP A 91 18.66 26.38 6.47
C ASP A 91 17.47 25.86 7.28
N LYS A 92 16.53 26.74 7.63
CA LYS A 92 15.31 26.38 8.37
C LYS A 92 14.39 25.40 7.64
N SER A 93 14.51 25.26 6.32
CA SER A 93 13.66 24.40 5.49
C SER A 93 14.37 23.09 5.15
N THR A 94 13.80 21.97 5.59
CA THR A 94 14.19 20.62 5.16
C THR A 94 14.28 20.50 3.64
N LEU A 95 13.36 21.14 2.89
CA LEU A 95 13.37 21.09 1.42
C LEU A 95 14.67 21.66 0.84
N VAL A 96 15.09 22.81 1.35
CA VAL A 96 16.29 23.52 0.89
C VAL A 96 17.56 22.76 1.32
N ARG A 97 17.62 22.33 2.58
CA ARG A 97 18.71 21.50 3.10
C ARG A 97 18.89 20.22 2.27
N ARG A 98 17.79 19.53 1.97
CA ARG A 98 17.78 18.31 1.16
C ARG A 98 18.28 18.57 -0.27
N GLU A 99 17.86 19.66 -0.89
CA GLU A 99 18.36 20.03 -2.22
C GLU A 99 19.86 20.35 -2.20
N ALA A 100 20.37 20.97 -1.12
CA ALA A 100 21.80 21.25 -1.00
C ALA A 100 22.62 19.97 -0.96
N ILE A 101 22.20 18.98 -0.16
CA ILE A 101 22.83 17.64 -0.10
C ILE A 101 22.71 16.93 -1.45
N SER A 102 21.55 17.02 -2.11
CA SER A 102 21.35 16.48 -3.45
C SER A 102 22.31 17.09 -4.46
N SER A 103 22.46 18.42 -4.43
CA SER A 103 23.42 19.17 -5.26
C SER A 103 24.85 18.72 -5.02
N ILE A 104 25.28 18.60 -3.76
CA ILE A 104 26.61 18.11 -3.39
C ILE A 104 26.85 16.69 -3.91
N GLY A 105 25.90 15.78 -3.71
CA GLY A 105 26.00 14.38 -4.17
C GLY A 105 26.04 14.25 -5.70
N ARG A 106 25.34 15.11 -6.44
CA ARG A 106 25.37 15.10 -7.92
C ARG A 106 26.73 15.47 -8.51
N LEU A 107 27.58 16.16 -7.76
CA LEU A 107 28.92 16.54 -8.22
C LEU A 107 29.89 15.34 -8.23
N ARG A 108 29.62 14.30 -7.44
CA ARG A 108 30.41 13.04 -7.38
C ARG A 108 31.91 13.24 -7.14
N ASP A 109 32.25 14.25 -6.34
CA ASP A 109 33.62 14.54 -5.92
C ASP A 109 33.92 13.83 -4.59
N GLU A 110 35.06 13.14 -4.50
CA GLU A 110 35.50 12.46 -3.27
C GLU A 110 35.69 13.43 -2.10
N LYS A 111 36.07 14.69 -2.36
CA LYS A 111 36.20 15.72 -1.32
C LYS A 111 34.88 15.98 -0.58
N ASN A 112 33.75 15.74 -1.25
CA ASN A 112 32.42 15.99 -0.69
C ASN A 112 31.91 14.85 0.20
N GLN A 113 32.58 13.70 0.23
CA GLN A 113 32.16 12.54 1.02
C GLN A 113 32.03 12.88 2.51
N GLN A 114 32.95 13.69 3.06
CA GLN A 114 32.90 14.09 4.47
C GLN A 114 31.64 14.89 4.80
N VAL A 115 31.24 15.81 3.90
CA VAL A 115 30.01 16.60 4.07
C VAL A 115 28.79 15.69 4.07
N LEU A 116 28.72 14.75 3.13
CA LEU A 116 27.60 13.81 3.04
C LEU A 116 27.55 12.85 4.24
N LEU A 117 28.70 12.35 4.72
CA LEU A 117 28.79 11.52 5.92
C LEU A 117 28.30 12.27 7.16
N GLY A 118 28.65 13.55 7.31
CA GLY A 118 28.17 14.37 8.43
C GLY A 118 26.65 14.51 8.47
N ASN A 119 26.00 14.53 7.30
CA ASN A 119 24.54 14.61 7.19
C ASN A 119 23.82 13.28 7.50
N LEU A 120 24.54 12.17 7.72
CA LEU A 120 23.94 10.92 8.21
C LEU A 120 23.52 10.99 9.68
N LEU A 121 24.06 11.97 10.43
CA LEU A 121 23.78 12.18 11.86
C LEU A 121 22.62 13.15 12.11
N ASP A 122 21.91 13.56 11.06
CA ASP A 122 20.83 14.52 11.18
C ASP A 122 19.57 13.91 11.81
N GLU A 123 18.85 14.69 12.61
CA GLU A 123 17.57 14.26 13.21
C GLU A 123 16.45 14.14 12.16
N ASP A 124 16.54 14.84 11.03
CA ASP A 124 15.53 14.74 9.98
C ASP A 124 15.83 13.54 9.05
N PRO A 125 14.97 12.49 9.04
CA PRO A 125 15.21 11.30 8.23
C PRO A 125 15.20 11.58 6.71
N LYS A 126 14.61 12.70 6.26
CA LYS A 126 14.66 13.11 4.84
C LYS A 126 16.06 13.61 4.46
N ILE A 127 16.78 14.21 5.40
CA ILE A 127 18.17 14.67 5.25
C ILE A 127 19.09 13.45 5.22
N VAL A 128 18.96 12.56 6.21
CA VAL A 128 19.70 11.29 6.26
C VAL A 128 19.49 10.48 4.98
N SER A 129 18.24 10.30 4.54
CA SER A 129 17.92 9.57 3.30
C SER A 129 18.54 10.20 2.05
N GLN A 130 18.61 11.52 1.98
CA GLN A 130 19.23 12.22 0.86
C GLN A 130 20.76 12.13 0.88
N ALA A 131 21.36 12.13 2.08
CA ALA A 131 22.79 11.88 2.27
C ALA A 131 23.16 10.44 1.88
N ILE A 132 22.37 9.44 2.28
CA ILE A 132 22.51 8.05 1.82
C ILE A 132 22.51 8.00 0.30
N ARG A 133 21.52 8.62 -0.36
CA ARG A 133 21.44 8.67 -1.83
C ARG A 133 22.66 9.34 -2.47
N GLY A 134 23.19 10.40 -1.85
CA GLY A 134 24.41 11.07 -2.30
C GLY A 134 25.65 10.19 -2.15
N LEU A 135 25.71 9.36 -1.10
CA LEU A 135 26.84 8.47 -0.81
C LEU A 135 26.82 7.17 -1.62
N LEU A 136 25.64 6.67 -1.99
CA LEU A 136 25.50 5.44 -2.77
C LEU A 136 26.21 5.48 -4.14
N VAL A 137 26.52 6.67 -4.68
CA VAL A 137 27.32 6.79 -5.90
C VAL A 137 28.78 6.34 -5.69
N PHE A 138 29.24 6.28 -4.44
CA PHE A 138 30.57 5.82 -4.02
C PHE A 138 30.54 4.41 -3.40
N LYS A 139 29.44 3.65 -3.61
CA LYS A 139 29.30 2.27 -3.12
C LYS A 139 30.50 1.41 -3.55
N GLY A 140 31.04 0.63 -2.63
CA GLY A 140 32.28 -0.13 -2.79
C GLY A 140 33.51 0.53 -2.17
N ASP A 141 33.45 1.83 -1.86
CA ASP A 141 34.41 2.45 -0.94
C ASP A 141 34.21 1.88 0.48
N LYS A 142 35.28 1.37 1.09
CA LYS A 142 35.20 0.70 2.40
C LYS A 142 34.65 1.59 3.50
N LYS A 143 35.03 2.87 3.52
CA LYS A 143 34.61 3.81 4.56
C LYS A 143 33.13 4.14 4.40
N ILE A 144 32.68 4.37 3.16
CA ILE A 144 31.28 4.67 2.86
C ILE A 144 30.39 3.46 3.12
N ASP A 145 30.79 2.28 2.68
CA ASP A 145 30.01 1.05 2.88
C ASP A 145 29.84 0.72 4.37
N ILE A 146 30.87 0.93 5.21
CA ILE A 146 30.76 0.74 6.67
C ILE A 146 29.74 1.71 7.24
N ALA A 147 29.90 3.01 6.98
CA ALA A 147 29.00 4.04 7.51
C ALA A 147 27.54 3.82 7.08
N LEU A 148 27.30 3.42 5.83
CA LEU A 148 25.95 3.14 5.36
C LEU A 148 25.37 1.84 5.94
N LYS A 149 26.17 0.78 6.11
CA LYS A 149 25.67 -0.48 6.70
C LYS A 149 25.27 -0.35 8.16
N GLU A 150 25.93 0.51 8.93
CA GLU A 150 25.58 0.77 10.35
C GLU A 150 24.16 1.33 10.52
N LEU A 151 23.66 2.05 9.53
CA LEU A 151 22.32 2.63 9.51
C LEU A 151 21.19 1.58 9.40
N ILE A 152 21.50 0.28 9.29
CA ILE A 152 20.50 -0.77 9.47
C ILE A 152 19.88 -0.75 10.88
N ASN A 153 20.59 -0.20 11.85
CA ASN A 153 20.13 -0.03 13.24
C ASN A 153 19.59 1.38 13.53
N HIS A 154 19.42 2.22 12.50
CA HIS A 154 18.92 3.59 12.68
C HIS A 154 17.50 3.58 13.27
N GLU A 155 17.14 4.56 14.10
CA GLU A 155 15.82 4.61 14.78
C GLU A 155 14.65 4.79 13.82
N ASN A 156 14.86 5.47 12.69
CA ASN A 156 13.85 5.69 11.67
C ASN A 156 13.72 4.52 10.67
N GLU A 157 12.50 4.01 10.51
CA GLU A 157 12.12 2.89 9.63
C GLU A 157 12.51 3.14 8.16
N MET A 158 12.32 4.36 7.66
CA MET A 158 12.60 4.71 6.26
C MET A 158 14.10 4.56 5.98
N VAL A 159 14.94 5.07 6.88
CA VAL A 159 16.39 4.94 6.79
C VAL A 159 16.80 3.46 6.80
N ARG A 160 16.30 2.67 7.78
CA ARG A 160 16.56 1.22 7.82
C ARG A 160 16.16 0.52 6.53
N SER A 161 14.99 0.86 5.98
CA SER A 161 14.45 0.21 4.77
C SER A 161 15.32 0.45 3.53
N VAL A 162 15.84 1.67 3.36
CA VAL A 162 16.75 2.01 2.25
C VAL A 162 18.04 1.21 2.36
N ILE A 163 18.61 1.13 3.55
CA ILE A 163 19.87 0.42 3.81
C ILE A 163 19.70 -1.08 3.66
N TYR A 164 18.61 -1.64 4.20
CA TYR A 164 18.26 -3.05 4.02
C TYR A 164 18.23 -3.41 2.54
N LYS A 165 17.48 -2.65 1.73
CA LYS A 165 17.37 -2.87 0.29
C LYS A 165 18.71 -2.79 -0.44
N GLU A 166 19.57 -1.85 -0.05
CA GLU A 166 20.83 -1.62 -0.75
C GLU A 166 21.95 -2.62 -0.39
N TYR A 167 21.98 -3.13 0.85
CA TYR A 167 23.11 -3.94 1.34
C TYR A 167 22.75 -5.34 1.83
N PHE A 168 21.48 -5.58 2.21
CA PHE A 168 21.08 -6.78 2.95
C PHE A 168 20.00 -7.61 2.26
N ALA A 169 19.21 -7.01 1.37
CA ALA A 169 18.24 -7.70 0.54
C ALA A 169 18.97 -8.73 -0.34
N GLN A 170 19.04 -9.98 0.12
CA GLN A 170 19.59 -11.08 -0.65
C GLN A 170 18.57 -11.47 -1.73
N GLU A 171 19.02 -11.71 -2.96
CA GLU A 171 18.21 -12.28 -4.06
C GLU A 171 17.65 -13.70 -3.75
N LYS A 172 17.94 -14.27 -2.57
CA LYS A 172 17.56 -15.63 -2.17
C LYS A 172 16.16 -15.70 -1.56
N LYS A 173 15.13 -15.29 -2.29
CA LYS A 173 13.82 -15.95 -2.15
C LYS A 173 13.80 -17.12 -3.11
N LYS A 174 13.38 -18.31 -2.66
CA LYS A 174 13.13 -19.45 -3.56
C LYS A 174 12.29 -18.94 -4.73
N LYS A 175 12.85 -18.93 -5.94
CA LYS A 175 12.13 -18.48 -7.12
C LYS A 175 10.89 -19.35 -7.24
N SER A 176 9.71 -18.74 -7.29
CA SER A 176 8.45 -19.46 -7.49
C SER A 176 8.60 -20.40 -8.68
N ILE A 177 8.10 -21.63 -8.56
CA ILE A 177 8.18 -22.65 -9.61
C ILE A 177 7.44 -22.16 -10.87
N LEU A 178 6.33 -21.45 -10.67
CA LEU A 178 5.50 -20.91 -11.74
C LEU A 178 5.80 -19.43 -11.97
N PRO A 179 5.62 -18.94 -13.22
CA PRO A 179 5.57 -17.50 -13.50
C PRO A 179 4.57 -16.80 -12.57
N HIS A 180 4.85 -15.53 -12.24
CA HIS A 180 4.05 -14.78 -11.28
C HIS A 180 2.54 -14.68 -11.65
N PRO A 181 2.16 -14.48 -12.93
CA PRO A 181 0.74 -14.49 -13.33
C PRO A 181 0.08 -15.88 -13.28
N GLU A 182 0.86 -16.95 -13.23
CA GLU A 182 0.33 -18.31 -13.33
C GLU A 182 0.03 -18.94 -11.96
N THR A 183 -0.83 -19.95 -11.97
CA THR A 183 -1.18 -20.76 -10.80
C THR A 183 -1.43 -22.22 -11.22
N TYR A 184 -1.48 -23.11 -10.24
CA TYR A 184 -1.70 -24.53 -10.44
C TYR A 184 -3.11 -24.85 -10.94
N SER A 185 -3.20 -25.75 -11.93
CA SER A 185 -4.46 -26.15 -12.55
C SER A 185 -5.45 -26.82 -11.58
N PHE A 186 -4.95 -27.55 -10.58
CA PHE A 186 -5.76 -28.21 -9.55
C PHE A 186 -6.44 -27.22 -8.59
N LEU A 187 -6.03 -25.95 -8.57
CA LEU A 187 -6.66 -24.90 -7.76
C LEU A 187 -7.74 -24.12 -8.53
N LYS A 188 -7.77 -24.19 -9.86
CA LYS A 188 -8.63 -23.34 -10.69
C LYS A 188 -10.09 -23.79 -10.64
N ASN A 189 -10.96 -22.89 -10.15
CA ASN A 189 -12.40 -23.08 -10.04
C ASN A 189 -12.78 -24.27 -9.15
N VAL A 190 -12.11 -24.36 -7.99
CA VAL A 190 -12.24 -25.47 -7.05
C VAL A 190 -12.86 -25.00 -5.74
N VAL A 191 -13.75 -25.83 -5.20
CA VAL A 191 -14.29 -25.71 -3.84
C VAL A 191 -13.95 -26.98 -3.09
N VAL A 192 -13.36 -26.84 -1.90
CA VAL A 192 -13.01 -27.98 -1.03
C VAL A 192 -13.85 -27.94 0.24
N ASN A 193 -14.53 -29.05 0.55
CA ASN A 193 -15.17 -29.23 1.85
C ASN A 193 -14.14 -29.71 2.87
N GLY A 194 -13.79 -28.84 3.83
CA GLY A 194 -12.81 -29.13 4.86
C GLY A 194 -12.43 -27.91 5.68
N ASP A 195 -11.75 -28.13 6.81
CA ASP A 195 -11.13 -27.04 7.58
C ASP A 195 -9.98 -26.44 6.76
N VAL A 196 -9.99 -25.12 6.61
CA VAL A 196 -9.01 -24.40 5.78
C VAL A 196 -7.56 -24.68 6.22
N ARG A 197 -7.32 -24.89 7.52
CA ARG A 197 -5.99 -25.20 8.05
C ARG A 197 -5.46 -26.54 7.55
N ASP A 198 -6.35 -27.50 7.28
CA ASP A 198 -5.96 -28.80 6.72
C ASP A 198 -5.85 -28.76 5.20
N VAL A 199 -6.69 -27.97 4.55
CA VAL A 199 -6.65 -27.78 3.09
C VAL A 199 -5.36 -27.09 2.67
N LEU A 200 -5.01 -25.96 3.30
CA LEU A 200 -3.86 -25.13 2.93
C LEU A 200 -2.51 -25.85 3.07
N LYS A 201 -2.38 -26.85 3.95
CA LYS A 201 -1.19 -27.72 4.04
C LYS A 201 -0.80 -28.38 2.72
N ASN A 202 -1.75 -28.55 1.80
CA ASN A 202 -1.54 -29.18 0.50
C ASN A 202 -1.41 -28.14 -0.64
N VAL A 203 -1.49 -26.84 -0.34
CA VAL A 203 -1.38 -25.76 -1.31
C VAL A 203 0.07 -25.24 -1.32
N PRO A 204 0.77 -25.25 -2.47
CA PRO A 204 2.13 -24.73 -2.56
C PRO A 204 2.22 -23.24 -2.22
N ASP A 205 3.38 -22.80 -1.76
CA ASP A 205 3.70 -21.39 -1.54
C ASP A 205 3.44 -20.56 -2.81
N GLU A 206 3.05 -19.29 -2.64
CA GLU A 206 2.89 -18.35 -3.75
C GLU A 206 1.99 -18.84 -4.91
N SER A 207 0.86 -19.46 -4.57
CA SER A 207 -0.15 -19.96 -5.51
C SER A 207 -1.30 -18.98 -5.77
N ILE A 208 -1.59 -18.07 -4.84
CA ILE A 208 -2.80 -17.22 -4.82
C ILE A 208 -2.47 -15.76 -5.14
N HIS A 209 -3.32 -15.12 -5.94
CA HIS A 209 -3.15 -13.74 -6.41
C HIS A 209 -3.96 -12.71 -5.61
N LEU A 210 -5.08 -13.11 -5.03
CA LEU A 210 -5.91 -12.25 -4.19
C LEU A 210 -6.67 -13.13 -3.20
N THR A 211 -6.61 -12.80 -1.92
CA THR A 211 -7.53 -13.35 -0.92
C THR A 211 -8.55 -12.27 -0.54
N PHE A 212 -9.84 -12.56 -0.69
CA PHE A 212 -10.90 -11.71 -0.15
C PHE A 212 -11.84 -12.55 0.69
N THR A 213 -12.03 -12.16 1.96
CA THR A 213 -12.76 -13.01 2.89
C THR A 213 -13.44 -12.24 4.02
N SER A 214 -14.39 -12.89 4.68
CA SER A 214 -15.08 -12.41 5.87
C SER A 214 -15.08 -13.55 6.87
N PRO A 215 -14.19 -13.55 7.87
CA PRO A 215 -14.13 -14.61 8.85
C PRO A 215 -15.45 -14.75 9.62
N PRO A 216 -15.75 -15.95 10.16
CA PRO A 216 -16.88 -16.13 11.05
C PRO A 216 -16.75 -15.24 12.29
N TYR A 217 -17.69 -14.32 12.51
CA TYR A 217 -17.60 -13.37 13.62
C TYR A 217 -17.72 -14.05 14.99
N TYR A 218 -16.83 -13.69 15.91
CA TYR A 218 -16.74 -14.23 17.27
C TYR A 218 -18.10 -14.37 17.97
N ASN A 219 -18.55 -15.62 18.12
CA ASN A 219 -19.79 -16.03 18.80
C ASN A 219 -21.03 -15.20 18.40
N ALA A 220 -21.05 -14.67 17.18
CA ALA A 220 -22.17 -13.88 16.67
C ALA A 220 -23.30 -14.75 16.09
N ARG A 221 -23.01 -16.03 15.83
CA ARG A 221 -23.90 -17.00 15.17
C ARG A 221 -23.69 -18.41 15.72
N ASP A 222 -24.71 -19.26 15.57
CA ASP A 222 -24.78 -20.59 16.21
C ASP A 222 -23.83 -21.64 15.61
N TYR A 223 -23.21 -21.37 14.45
CA TYR A 223 -22.36 -22.33 13.73
C TYR A 223 -20.85 -22.12 13.94
N SER A 224 -20.43 -21.15 14.76
CA SER A 224 -19.01 -20.94 15.07
C SER A 224 -18.86 -20.49 16.52
N ILE A 225 -18.67 -21.46 17.41
CA ILE A 225 -18.50 -21.24 18.84
C ILE A 225 -17.01 -21.34 19.18
N TYR A 226 -16.48 -20.26 19.73
CA TYR A 226 -15.10 -20.15 20.21
C TYR A 226 -15.08 -20.10 21.74
N PRO A 227 -14.14 -20.82 22.41
CA PRO A 227 -14.04 -20.84 23.86
C PRO A 227 -13.75 -19.47 24.48
N SER A 228 -12.98 -18.64 23.79
CA SER A 228 -12.62 -17.28 24.21
C SER A 228 -12.33 -16.41 22.99
N TYR A 229 -12.27 -15.10 23.23
CA TYR A 229 -11.89 -14.14 22.18
C TYR A 229 -10.45 -14.36 21.72
N ASP A 230 -9.55 -14.69 22.64
CA ASP A 230 -8.16 -15.00 22.30
C ASP A 230 -8.08 -16.26 21.44
N ALA A 231 -8.85 -17.32 21.77
CA ALA A 231 -8.89 -18.53 20.93
C ALA A 231 -9.41 -18.24 19.51
N TYR A 232 -10.34 -17.29 19.37
CA TYR A 232 -10.79 -16.80 18.07
C TYR A 232 -9.69 -16.05 17.31
N LEU A 233 -8.95 -15.15 17.98
CA LEU A 233 -7.84 -14.43 17.36
C LEU A 233 -6.72 -15.37 16.92
N HIS A 234 -6.31 -16.34 17.75
CA HIS A 234 -5.29 -17.34 17.39
C HIS A 234 -5.75 -18.23 16.23
N PHE A 235 -7.04 -18.59 16.16
CA PHE A 235 -7.57 -19.30 15.00
C PHE A 235 -7.41 -18.48 13.71
N LEU A 236 -7.72 -17.18 13.73
CA LEU A 236 -7.50 -16.32 12.57
C LEU A 236 -6.02 -16.15 12.26
N GLU A 237 -5.17 -16.07 13.29
CA GLU A 237 -3.73 -16.01 13.17
C GLU A 237 -3.18 -17.21 12.38
N GLU A 238 -3.54 -18.44 12.78
CA GLU A 238 -3.16 -19.67 12.08
C GLU A 238 -3.57 -19.65 10.60
N VAL A 239 -4.81 -19.23 10.31
CA VAL A 239 -5.33 -19.17 8.94
C VAL A 239 -4.61 -18.11 8.11
N PHE A 240 -4.37 -16.93 8.67
CA PHE A 240 -3.73 -15.85 7.94
C PHE A 240 -2.22 -16.04 7.77
N GLN A 241 -1.57 -16.81 8.65
CA GLN A 241 -0.19 -17.25 8.48
C GLN A 241 -0.08 -18.17 7.25
N GLU A 242 -0.95 -19.16 7.12
CA GLU A 242 -0.97 -20.01 5.92
C GLU A 242 -1.40 -19.24 4.67
N THR A 243 -2.34 -18.31 4.80
CA THR A 243 -2.75 -17.40 3.71
C THR A 243 -1.58 -16.55 3.23
N TYR A 244 -0.72 -16.06 4.14
CA TYR A 244 0.50 -15.33 3.79
C TYR A 244 1.47 -16.20 3.00
N ARG A 245 1.68 -17.46 3.42
CA ARG A 245 2.54 -18.42 2.73
C ARG A 245 2.09 -18.66 1.29
N VAL A 246 0.80 -18.93 1.08
CA VAL A 246 0.25 -19.24 -0.25
C VAL A 246 0.00 -18.02 -1.12
N THR A 247 -0.08 -16.81 -0.56
CA THR A 247 -0.22 -15.58 -1.35
C THR A 247 1.10 -15.26 -2.06
N LYS A 248 1.04 -14.86 -3.33
CA LYS A 248 2.22 -14.45 -4.11
C LYS A 248 2.82 -13.14 -3.56
N GLU A 249 4.14 -12.96 -3.67
CA GLU A 249 4.82 -11.72 -3.28
C GLU A 249 4.14 -10.47 -3.87
N GLY A 250 3.93 -9.44 -3.04
CA GLY A 250 3.33 -8.17 -3.49
C GLY A 250 1.85 -8.24 -3.85
N ARG A 251 1.18 -9.37 -3.59
CA ARG A 251 -0.27 -9.57 -3.80
C ARG A 251 -1.08 -9.34 -2.53
N PHE A 252 -2.41 -9.29 -2.67
CA PHE A 252 -3.28 -8.67 -1.67
C PHE A 252 -4.10 -9.68 -0.85
N LEU A 253 -4.35 -9.29 0.39
CA LEU A 253 -5.34 -9.84 1.30
C LEU A 253 -6.31 -8.72 1.67
N ILE A 254 -7.60 -8.93 1.46
CA ILE A 254 -8.66 -8.04 1.92
C ILE A 254 -9.53 -8.81 2.92
N VAL A 255 -9.63 -8.28 4.13
CA VAL A 255 -10.41 -8.90 5.20
C VAL A 255 -11.58 -8.01 5.56
N ASN A 256 -12.80 -8.47 5.26
CA ASN A 256 -14.01 -7.82 5.72
C ASN A 256 -14.31 -8.22 7.16
N THR A 257 -14.25 -7.27 8.10
CA THR A 257 -14.65 -7.49 9.48
C THR A 257 -15.34 -6.27 10.07
N SER A 258 -15.97 -6.44 11.23
CA SER A 258 -16.53 -5.33 11.99
C SER A 258 -16.38 -5.56 13.49
N PRO A 259 -16.37 -4.50 14.31
CA PRO A 259 -16.43 -4.68 15.76
C PRO A 259 -17.75 -5.32 16.19
N VAL A 260 -17.67 -6.44 16.93
CA VAL A 260 -18.83 -7.22 17.36
C VAL A 260 -19.24 -6.86 18.77
N ILE A 261 -20.56 -6.75 19.02
CA ILE A 261 -21.11 -6.48 20.35
C ILE A 261 -21.61 -7.78 20.96
N VAL A 262 -21.06 -8.15 22.12
CA VAL A 262 -21.56 -9.23 22.97
C VAL A 262 -22.54 -8.64 23.99
N PRO A 263 -23.80 -9.13 24.04
CA PRO A 263 -24.78 -8.64 24.98
C PRO A 263 -24.36 -8.94 26.43
N ARG A 264 -24.84 -8.12 27.37
CA ARG A 264 -24.66 -8.38 28.80
C ARG A 264 -25.36 -9.68 29.21
N ILE A 265 -24.77 -10.42 30.15
CA ILE A 265 -25.37 -11.64 30.72
C ILE A 265 -26.59 -11.29 31.58
N SER A 266 -26.50 -10.23 32.39
CA SER A 266 -27.59 -9.76 33.25
C SER A 266 -27.53 -8.24 33.44
N ARG A 267 -28.50 -7.66 34.16
CA ARG A 267 -28.53 -6.22 34.46
C ARG A 267 -27.33 -5.74 35.28
N ALA A 268 -26.67 -6.62 36.02
CA ALA A 268 -25.46 -6.32 36.78
C ALA A 268 -24.19 -6.23 35.92
N HIS A 269 -24.26 -6.65 34.66
CA HIS A 269 -23.11 -6.69 33.75
C HIS A 269 -23.25 -5.67 32.62
N SER A 270 -22.11 -5.23 32.07
CA SER A 270 -22.05 -4.41 30.87
C SER A 270 -21.94 -5.27 29.61
N SER A 271 -22.44 -4.74 28.49
CA SER A 271 -22.14 -5.31 27.16
C SER A 271 -20.70 -4.97 26.78
N LYS A 272 -19.99 -5.87 26.10
CA LYS A 272 -18.64 -5.62 25.58
C LYS A 272 -18.68 -5.50 24.05
N ARG A 273 -17.87 -4.58 23.50
CA ARG A 273 -17.66 -4.46 22.05
C ARG A 273 -16.22 -4.88 21.74
N TYR A 274 -16.07 -5.93 20.95
CA TYR A 274 -14.77 -6.49 20.57
C TYR A 274 -14.28 -5.83 19.27
N PRO A 275 -13.08 -5.22 19.28
CA PRO A 275 -12.53 -4.48 18.14
C PRO A 275 -11.80 -5.37 17.13
N ILE A 276 -12.45 -6.44 16.64
CA ILE A 276 -11.87 -7.47 15.74
C ILE A 276 -10.90 -6.92 14.67
N PRO A 277 -11.28 -5.97 13.78
CA PRO A 277 -10.38 -5.46 12.74
C PRO A 277 -9.04 -4.92 13.27
N PHE A 278 -9.05 -4.34 14.47
CA PHE A 278 -7.89 -3.70 15.08
C PHE A 278 -7.03 -4.73 15.83
N ASP A 279 -7.65 -5.71 16.48
CA ASP A 279 -6.93 -6.75 17.19
C ASP A 279 -6.20 -7.70 16.21
N ILE A 280 -6.83 -8.06 15.08
CA ILE A 280 -6.19 -8.90 14.05
C ILE A 280 -5.10 -8.17 13.27
N HIS A 281 -5.18 -6.84 13.16
CA HIS A 281 -4.20 -6.04 12.42
C HIS A 281 -2.79 -6.22 12.97
N HIS A 282 -2.64 -6.28 14.30
CA HIS A 282 -1.33 -6.49 14.92
C HIS A 282 -0.67 -7.79 14.45
N PHE A 283 -1.41 -8.90 14.48
CA PHE A 283 -0.92 -10.21 14.04
C PHE A 283 -0.56 -10.22 12.55
N LEU A 284 -1.41 -9.64 11.70
CA LEU A 284 -1.15 -9.56 10.27
C LEU A 284 0.16 -8.83 9.96
N VAL A 285 0.41 -7.68 10.61
CA VAL A 285 1.65 -6.92 10.42
C VAL A 285 2.87 -7.69 10.90
N GLN A 286 2.80 -8.37 12.05
CA GLN A 286 3.90 -9.19 12.56
C GLN A 286 4.28 -10.36 11.62
N MET A 287 3.31 -10.91 10.87
CA MET A 287 3.56 -11.97 9.88
C MET A 287 4.23 -11.48 8.58
N GLY A 288 4.25 -10.17 8.34
CA GLY A 288 4.76 -9.56 7.11
C GLY A 288 3.69 -9.06 6.14
N TRP A 289 2.43 -8.91 6.57
CA TRP A 289 1.46 -8.13 5.80
C TRP A 289 1.70 -6.64 5.98
N GLU A 290 1.78 -5.89 4.89
CA GLU A 290 1.81 -4.43 4.89
C GLU A 290 0.38 -3.91 4.83
N PHE A 291 -0.01 -3.08 5.79
CA PHE A 291 -1.29 -2.39 5.74
C PHE A 291 -1.27 -1.31 4.65
N ILE A 292 -2.26 -1.33 3.76
CA ILE A 292 -2.35 -0.42 2.62
C ILE A 292 -3.46 0.61 2.83
N ASP A 293 -4.65 0.15 3.25
CA ASP A 293 -5.82 1.01 3.41
C ASP A 293 -6.90 0.36 4.29
N ASP A 294 -7.78 1.17 4.86
CA ASP A 294 -9.04 0.75 5.48
C ASP A 294 -10.23 1.29 4.69
N ILE A 295 -10.84 0.41 3.90
CA ILE A 295 -12.06 0.75 3.17
C ILE A 295 -13.26 0.59 4.10
N ILE A 296 -14.06 1.63 4.23
CA ILE A 296 -15.28 1.67 5.04
C ILE A 296 -16.45 1.26 4.16
N TRP A 297 -16.98 0.06 4.37
CA TRP A 297 -18.26 -0.33 3.79
C TRP A 297 -19.40 0.25 4.62
N GLN A 298 -20.05 1.29 4.08
CA GLN A 298 -21.20 1.94 4.68
C GLN A 298 -22.51 1.31 4.17
N LYS A 299 -23.27 0.74 5.10
CA LYS A 299 -24.60 0.20 4.85
C LYS A 299 -25.68 1.23 5.18
N PRO A 300 -26.88 1.14 4.56
CA PRO A 300 -28.01 1.96 4.94
C PRO A 300 -28.41 1.72 6.41
N GLU A 301 -28.80 2.78 7.12
CA GLU A 301 -29.13 2.68 8.55
C GLU A 301 -30.26 1.70 8.86
N TYR A 302 -31.27 1.61 8.00
CA TYR A 302 -32.40 0.68 8.18
C TYR A 302 -31.99 -0.81 8.15
N SER A 303 -30.77 -1.13 7.70
CA SER A 303 -30.26 -2.50 7.60
C SER A 303 -29.54 -2.99 8.87
N VAL A 304 -29.40 -2.14 9.89
CA VAL A 304 -28.66 -2.46 11.13
C VAL A 304 -29.53 -2.37 12.37
N LYS A 305 -29.09 -3.01 13.46
CA LYS A 305 -29.84 -3.02 14.73
C LYS A 305 -29.94 -1.60 15.30
N ASN A 306 -31.15 -1.19 15.70
CA ASN A 306 -31.37 0.08 16.38
C ASN A 306 -30.80 0.05 17.81
N ARG A 307 -29.72 0.80 18.04
CA ARG A 307 -29.04 0.98 19.32
C ARG A 307 -29.31 2.36 19.93
N ILE A 308 -29.74 3.32 19.11
CA ILE A 308 -29.93 4.70 19.53
C ILE A 308 -31.30 4.97 20.16
N GLY A 309 -32.26 4.05 20.01
CA GLY A 309 -33.64 4.23 20.46
C GLY A 309 -33.79 4.66 21.92
N GLY A 310 -33.03 4.09 22.86
CA GLY A 310 -33.06 4.52 24.27
C GLY A 310 -32.60 5.97 24.46
N PHE A 311 -31.53 6.35 23.76
CA PHE A 311 -31.02 7.72 23.80
C PHE A 311 -32.01 8.74 23.21
N GLN A 312 -32.73 8.37 22.14
CA GLN A 312 -33.78 9.22 21.57
C GLN A 312 -34.87 9.56 22.59
N GLN A 313 -35.20 8.63 23.49
CA GLN A 313 -36.23 8.82 24.51
C GLN A 313 -35.76 9.74 25.64
N HIS A 314 -34.60 9.45 26.24
CA HIS A 314 -34.20 10.11 27.49
C HIS A 314 -33.11 11.17 27.34
N ARG A 315 -32.33 11.15 26.25
CA ARG A 315 -31.20 12.08 25.93
C ARG A 315 -30.13 12.28 27.02
N LYS A 316 -30.13 11.44 28.06
CA LYS A 316 -29.13 11.44 29.14
C LYS A 316 -27.70 11.27 28.60
N PRO A 317 -26.74 12.11 29.02
CA PRO A 317 -25.32 11.90 28.77
C PRO A 317 -24.86 10.50 29.20
N LEU A 318 -23.75 10.01 28.61
CA LEU A 318 -23.19 8.66 28.78
C LEU A 318 -24.00 7.49 28.18
N ALA A 319 -25.25 7.72 27.77
CA ALA A 319 -26.09 6.69 27.16
C ALA A 319 -26.11 6.73 25.62
N TYR A 320 -25.35 7.62 24.99
CA TYR A 320 -25.27 7.74 23.53
C TYR A 320 -24.60 6.49 22.90
N LYS A 321 -25.38 5.74 22.11
CA LYS A 321 -24.92 4.54 21.41
C LYS A 321 -25.50 4.52 19.99
N PRO A 322 -24.78 5.04 18.98
CA PRO A 322 -25.30 5.14 17.62
C PRO A 322 -25.49 3.78 16.94
N ASN A 323 -26.34 3.76 15.92
CA ASN A 323 -26.48 2.62 15.02
C ASN A 323 -25.16 2.40 14.27
N THR A 324 -24.67 1.16 14.24
CA THR A 324 -23.37 0.83 13.63
C THR A 324 -23.60 0.44 12.18
N THR A 325 -23.48 1.41 11.28
CA THR A 325 -23.76 1.24 9.84
C THR A 325 -22.55 0.80 9.02
N THR A 326 -21.37 0.75 9.64
CA THR A 326 -20.11 0.49 8.93
C THR A 326 -19.51 -0.88 9.23
N GLU A 327 -18.86 -1.45 8.23
CA GLU A 327 -17.88 -2.52 8.35
C GLU A 327 -16.57 -2.08 7.68
N TYR A 328 -15.48 -2.79 7.97
CA TYR A 328 -14.16 -2.51 7.42
C TYR A 328 -13.80 -3.58 6.40
N LEU A 329 -13.21 -3.17 5.30
CA LEU A 329 -12.42 -3.99 4.39
C LEU A 329 -10.97 -3.57 4.61
N MET A 330 -10.27 -4.30 5.47
CA MET A 330 -8.88 -4.03 5.78
C MET A 330 -8.02 -4.56 4.62
N VAL A 331 -7.29 -3.66 3.95
CA VAL A 331 -6.50 -3.98 2.76
C VAL A 331 -5.03 -4.15 3.15
N TYR A 332 -4.52 -5.33 2.85
CA TYR A 332 -3.13 -5.70 3.10
C TYR A 332 -2.44 -6.18 1.83
N ARG A 333 -1.12 -6.00 1.79
CA ARG A 333 -0.24 -6.52 0.74
C ARG A 333 0.85 -7.38 1.36
N LYS A 334 1.15 -8.53 0.77
CA LYS A 334 2.29 -9.34 1.17
C LYS A 334 3.57 -8.55 0.93
N GLN A 335 4.39 -8.38 1.98
CA GLN A 335 5.58 -7.55 1.94
C GLN A 335 6.47 -7.82 0.72
N THR A 336 6.92 -6.75 0.07
CA THR A 336 7.84 -6.81 -1.05
C THR A 336 8.64 -5.52 -1.18
N GLU A 337 9.87 -5.63 -1.65
CA GLU A 337 10.73 -4.48 -1.97
C GLU A 337 10.52 -3.95 -3.39
N LYS A 338 9.70 -4.67 -4.17
CA LYS A 338 9.42 -4.39 -5.57
C LYS A 338 8.29 -3.36 -5.67
N LEU A 339 8.43 -2.44 -6.62
CA LEU A 339 7.38 -1.47 -6.91
C LEU A 339 6.15 -2.15 -7.51
N ILE A 340 4.98 -1.52 -7.39
CA ILE A 340 3.73 -2.08 -7.93
C ILE A 340 3.83 -2.38 -9.44
N ASP A 341 4.55 -1.56 -10.20
CA ASP A 341 4.81 -1.76 -11.62
C ASP A 341 5.50 -3.09 -11.93
N TRP A 342 6.26 -3.66 -11.00
CA TRP A 342 6.85 -4.98 -11.18
C TRP A 342 5.77 -6.04 -11.34
N ASN A 343 4.72 -6.01 -10.51
CA ASN A 343 3.57 -6.92 -10.61
C ASN A 343 2.89 -6.76 -11.97
N ILE A 344 2.63 -5.52 -12.39
CA ILE A 344 1.89 -5.20 -13.62
C ILE A 344 2.67 -5.67 -14.86
N LYS A 345 3.99 -5.47 -14.87
CA LYS A 345 4.87 -5.90 -15.99
C LYS A 345 4.98 -7.42 -16.16
N GLN A 346 4.44 -8.22 -15.23
CA GLN A 346 4.39 -9.67 -15.39
C GLN A 346 3.28 -10.11 -16.35
N TYR A 347 2.28 -9.26 -16.64
CA TYR A 347 1.13 -9.59 -17.49
C TYR A 347 1.36 -9.11 -18.93
N SER A 348 0.68 -9.77 -19.88
CA SER A 348 0.66 -9.30 -21.27
C SER A 348 -0.11 -7.97 -21.39
N LYS A 349 0.14 -7.20 -22.44
CA LYS A 349 -0.55 -5.92 -22.66
C LYS A 349 -2.06 -6.11 -22.78
N GLU A 350 -2.49 -7.21 -23.38
CA GLU A 350 -3.89 -7.58 -23.58
C GLU A 350 -4.58 -7.81 -22.22
N ILE A 351 -3.96 -8.59 -21.32
CA ILE A 351 -4.53 -8.83 -19.98
C ILE A 351 -4.60 -7.53 -19.18
N VAL A 352 -3.57 -6.67 -19.28
CA VAL A 352 -3.59 -5.37 -18.60
C VAL A 352 -4.73 -4.50 -19.10
N GLU A 353 -4.92 -4.40 -20.42
CA GLU A 353 -6.00 -3.63 -21.02
C GLU A 353 -7.37 -4.18 -20.64
N GLU A 354 -7.55 -5.50 -20.76
CA GLU A 354 -8.81 -6.16 -20.43
C GLU A 354 -9.18 -6.10 -18.94
N SER A 355 -8.20 -5.91 -18.06
CA SER A 355 -8.40 -5.84 -16.61
C SER A 355 -8.61 -4.42 -16.10
N LYS A 356 -8.54 -3.39 -16.96
CA LYS A 356 -8.76 -2.02 -16.53
C LYS A 356 -10.13 -1.87 -15.87
N VAL A 357 -10.14 -1.17 -14.74
CA VAL A 357 -11.37 -0.75 -14.08
C VAL A 357 -12.05 0.30 -14.97
N ALA A 358 -13.34 0.12 -15.22
CA ALA A 358 -14.13 1.04 -16.03
C ALA A 358 -14.31 2.41 -15.33
N ASP A 359 -14.68 3.43 -16.10
CA ASP A 359 -15.05 4.74 -15.56
C ASP A 359 -16.18 4.64 -14.52
N GLY A 360 -16.25 5.64 -13.63
CA GLY A 360 -17.18 5.61 -12.50
C GLY A 360 -16.68 4.79 -11.30
N PHE A 361 -15.38 4.53 -11.23
CA PHE A 361 -14.74 3.93 -10.08
C PHE A 361 -14.81 4.84 -8.85
N GLU A 362 -14.87 4.22 -7.67
CA GLU A 362 -14.80 4.90 -6.38
C GLU A 362 -13.48 5.66 -6.21
N THR A 363 -13.58 6.94 -5.86
CA THR A 363 -12.43 7.82 -5.58
C THR A 363 -12.16 7.99 -4.08
N THR A 364 -13.02 7.42 -3.22
CA THR A 364 -12.88 7.47 -1.76
C THR A 364 -12.79 6.06 -1.17
N ASN A 365 -12.27 5.97 0.06
CA ASN A 365 -12.27 4.74 0.83
C ASN A 365 -13.63 4.45 1.49
N VAL A 366 -14.68 5.23 1.24
CA VAL A 366 -16.03 4.97 1.76
C VAL A 366 -16.92 4.42 0.66
N TRP A 367 -17.33 3.15 0.80
CA TRP A 367 -18.14 2.45 -0.18
C TRP A 367 -19.57 2.27 0.31
N GLN A 368 -20.51 2.88 -0.40
CA GLN A 368 -21.93 2.76 -0.10
C GLN A 368 -22.54 1.61 -0.90
N ILE A 369 -22.71 0.47 -0.25
CA ILE A 369 -23.24 -0.76 -0.87
C ILE A 369 -24.34 -1.34 0.02
N HIS A 370 -25.49 -1.64 -0.56
CA HIS A 370 -26.60 -2.27 0.15
C HIS A 370 -26.25 -3.72 0.53
N PRO A 371 -26.53 -4.17 1.77
CA PRO A 371 -26.31 -5.56 2.16
C PRO A 371 -27.32 -6.49 1.46
N LYS A 372 -26.94 -7.75 1.28
CA LYS A 372 -27.81 -8.82 0.76
C LYS A 372 -28.00 -9.90 1.82
N SER A 373 -29.20 -10.46 1.92
CA SER A 373 -29.51 -11.61 2.77
C SER A 373 -30.01 -12.79 1.92
N ASP A 374 -29.82 -14.00 2.44
CA ASP A 374 -30.27 -15.24 1.84
C ASP A 374 -30.82 -16.15 2.93
N LYS A 375 -31.82 -16.98 2.58
CA LYS A 375 -32.54 -17.82 3.54
C LYS A 375 -31.67 -18.96 4.10
N ILE A 376 -30.67 -19.40 3.34
CA ILE A 376 -29.79 -20.53 3.67
C ILE A 376 -28.53 -20.02 4.37
N HIS A 377 -27.96 -18.89 3.93
CA HIS A 377 -26.81 -18.23 4.57
C HIS A 377 -27.15 -16.77 4.91
N SER A 378 -27.27 -16.44 6.19
CA SER A 378 -27.74 -15.12 6.62
C SER A 378 -26.73 -13.98 6.45
N ALA A 379 -25.44 -14.28 6.23
CA ALA A 379 -24.34 -13.33 6.17
C ALA A 379 -23.56 -13.43 4.85
N ILE A 380 -24.23 -13.20 3.71
CA ILE A 380 -23.59 -13.27 2.39
C ILE A 380 -23.01 -11.91 2.00
N PHE A 381 -21.81 -11.92 1.43
CA PHE A 381 -21.25 -10.78 0.72
C PHE A 381 -22.18 -10.28 -0.40
N PRO A 382 -22.49 -8.98 -0.47
CA PRO A 382 -23.12 -8.42 -1.67
C PRO A 382 -22.24 -8.68 -2.90
N VAL A 383 -22.86 -9.08 -4.02
CA VAL A 383 -22.14 -9.33 -5.29
C VAL A 383 -21.35 -8.09 -5.72
N ASP A 384 -21.92 -6.89 -5.52
CA ASP A 384 -21.27 -5.63 -5.89
C ASP A 384 -19.99 -5.37 -5.07
N LEU A 385 -19.99 -5.78 -3.78
CA LEU A 385 -18.81 -5.69 -2.94
C LEU A 385 -17.71 -6.64 -3.44
N CYS A 386 -18.06 -7.90 -3.72
CA CYS A 386 -17.12 -8.86 -4.32
C CYS A 386 -16.59 -8.38 -5.66
N LYS A 387 -17.47 -7.86 -6.53
CA LYS A 387 -17.11 -7.39 -7.87
C LYS A 387 -16.06 -6.30 -7.77
N ARG A 388 -16.31 -5.29 -6.94
CA ARG A 388 -15.41 -4.15 -6.75
C ARG A 388 -14.03 -4.60 -6.23
N VAL A 389 -13.99 -5.46 -5.21
CA VAL A 389 -12.71 -5.98 -4.69
C VAL A 389 -11.95 -6.78 -5.75
N VAL A 390 -12.63 -7.68 -6.48
CA VAL A 390 -11.99 -8.51 -7.52
C VAL A 390 -11.46 -7.64 -8.66
N GLU A 391 -12.22 -6.64 -9.12
CA GLU A 391 -11.78 -5.75 -10.20
C GLU A 391 -10.60 -4.86 -9.78
N TYR A 392 -10.58 -4.37 -8.53
CA TYR A 392 -9.55 -3.41 -8.09
C TYR A 392 -8.22 -4.08 -7.71
N TYR A 393 -8.26 -5.32 -7.23
CA TYR A 393 -7.10 -6.00 -6.65
C TYR A 393 -6.67 -7.28 -7.41
N SER A 394 -7.19 -7.52 -8.62
CA SER A 394 -6.76 -8.65 -9.46
C SER A 394 -6.86 -8.40 -10.97
N PHE A 395 -6.00 -9.06 -11.74
CA PHE A 395 -6.09 -9.14 -13.20
C PHE A 395 -7.00 -10.30 -13.62
N LYS A 396 -7.52 -10.26 -14.86
CA LYS A 396 -8.19 -11.42 -15.45
C LYS A 396 -7.24 -12.63 -15.47
N GLY A 397 -7.80 -13.81 -15.24
CA GLY A 397 -7.05 -15.07 -15.14
C GLY A 397 -6.46 -15.37 -13.75
N ASP A 398 -6.31 -14.36 -12.88
CA ASP A 398 -5.81 -14.51 -11.51
C ASP A 398 -6.65 -15.50 -10.70
N LEU A 399 -6.03 -16.10 -9.67
CA LEU A 399 -6.68 -16.97 -8.70
C LEU A 399 -7.13 -16.20 -7.45
N ILE A 400 -8.43 -16.16 -7.24
CA ILE A 400 -9.08 -15.52 -6.09
C ILE A 400 -9.40 -16.56 -5.02
N PHE A 401 -8.99 -16.31 -3.78
CA PHE A 401 -9.14 -17.23 -2.65
C PHE A 401 -10.13 -16.70 -1.61
N ASP A 402 -10.96 -17.61 -1.09
CA ASP A 402 -11.74 -17.39 0.14
C ASP A 402 -11.53 -18.57 1.12
N PRO A 403 -10.85 -18.37 2.27
CA PRO A 403 -10.73 -19.37 3.32
C PRO A 403 -12.08 -19.70 4.00
N PHE A 404 -13.09 -18.84 3.87
CA PHE A 404 -14.38 -18.95 4.53
C PHE A 404 -15.52 -18.82 3.51
N GLY A 405 -15.56 -19.73 2.54
CA GLY A 405 -16.33 -19.61 1.30
C GLY A 405 -17.84 -19.41 1.45
N GLY A 406 -18.45 -19.85 2.56
CA GLY A 406 -19.85 -19.64 2.89
C GLY A 406 -20.79 -20.08 1.76
N SER A 407 -21.56 -19.15 1.22
CA SER A 407 -22.47 -19.43 0.08
C SER A 407 -21.79 -19.51 -1.30
N GLY A 408 -20.47 -19.32 -1.38
CA GLY A 408 -19.69 -19.33 -2.62
C GLY A 408 -19.85 -18.06 -3.49
N THR A 409 -20.28 -16.94 -2.90
CA THR A 409 -20.53 -15.70 -3.65
C THR A 409 -19.26 -15.12 -4.29
N LEU A 410 -18.12 -15.20 -3.61
CA LEU A 410 -16.85 -14.76 -4.19
C LEU A 410 -16.49 -15.57 -5.44
N GLY A 411 -16.54 -16.90 -5.37
CA GLY A 411 -16.19 -17.76 -6.50
C GLY A 411 -17.06 -17.53 -7.72
N ARG A 412 -18.39 -17.38 -7.54
CA ARG A 412 -19.30 -17.05 -8.65
C ARG A 412 -18.97 -15.69 -9.27
N THR A 413 -18.71 -14.69 -8.44
CA THR A 413 -18.36 -13.34 -8.89
C THR A 413 -17.03 -13.36 -9.66
N ALA A 414 -15.97 -13.95 -9.08
CA ALA A 414 -14.66 -14.11 -9.73
C ALA A 414 -14.78 -14.78 -11.10
N LYS A 415 -15.53 -15.89 -11.19
CA LYS A 415 -15.77 -16.60 -12.45
C LYS A 415 -16.45 -15.71 -13.50
N SER A 416 -17.49 -14.96 -13.10
CA SER A 416 -18.21 -14.05 -14.01
C SER A 416 -17.34 -12.89 -14.53
N LEU A 417 -16.29 -12.53 -13.79
CA LEU A 417 -15.33 -11.48 -14.15
C LEU A 417 -14.10 -12.04 -14.89
N GLY A 418 -14.09 -13.32 -15.27
CA GLY A 418 -12.96 -13.93 -15.98
C GLY A 418 -11.75 -14.20 -15.10
N ARG A 419 -11.94 -14.40 -13.79
CA ARG A 419 -10.92 -14.86 -12.84
C ARG A 419 -11.19 -16.32 -12.44
N ASN A 420 -10.14 -17.02 -12.01
CA ASN A 420 -10.26 -18.33 -11.39
C ASN A 420 -10.51 -18.17 -9.89
N PHE A 421 -11.07 -19.18 -9.24
CA PHE A 421 -11.22 -19.16 -7.78
C PHE A 421 -10.83 -20.47 -7.10
N PHE A 422 -10.48 -20.36 -5.84
CA PHE A 422 -10.30 -21.47 -4.91
C PHE A 422 -11.07 -21.13 -3.62
N LEU A 423 -11.98 -21.98 -3.15
CA LEU A 423 -12.71 -21.74 -1.90
C LEU A 423 -12.56 -22.94 -0.96
N THR A 424 -12.53 -22.67 0.34
CA THR A 424 -12.70 -23.69 1.38
C THR A 424 -13.96 -23.42 2.18
N GLU A 425 -14.70 -24.47 2.51
CA GLU A 425 -15.91 -24.37 3.35
C GLU A 425 -15.99 -25.60 4.26
N LYS A 426 -16.09 -25.38 5.56
CA LYS A 426 -16.11 -26.45 6.55
C LYS A 426 -17.49 -27.08 6.66
N GLU A 427 -18.54 -26.27 6.67
CA GLU A 427 -19.92 -26.72 6.90
C GLU A 427 -20.50 -27.40 5.65
N PRO A 428 -20.80 -28.71 5.70
CA PRO A 428 -21.29 -29.45 4.53
C PRO A 428 -22.58 -28.84 3.94
N LYS A 429 -23.42 -28.25 4.79
CA LYS A 429 -24.66 -27.56 4.35
C LYS A 429 -24.37 -26.46 3.32
N TYR A 430 -23.36 -25.64 3.55
CA TYR A 430 -23.01 -24.54 2.66
C TYR A 430 -22.29 -25.04 1.40
N PHE A 431 -21.43 -26.05 1.55
CA PHE A 431 -20.80 -26.73 0.43
C PHE A 431 -21.82 -27.36 -0.53
N GLU A 432 -22.83 -28.08 -0.02
CA GLU A 432 -23.91 -28.63 -0.84
C GLU A 432 -24.76 -27.53 -1.47
N TYR A 433 -25.00 -26.42 -0.76
CA TYR A 433 -25.70 -25.28 -1.34
C TYR A 433 -24.94 -24.70 -2.54
N MET A 434 -23.61 -24.58 -2.48
CA MET A 434 -22.81 -24.10 -3.60
C MET A 434 -22.97 -24.97 -4.86
N LYS A 435 -23.09 -26.30 -4.71
CA LYS A 435 -23.28 -27.22 -5.84
C LYS A 435 -24.57 -26.95 -6.62
N THR A 436 -25.62 -26.46 -5.97
CA THR A 436 -26.90 -26.15 -6.61
C THR A 436 -26.81 -25.06 -7.68
N PHE A 437 -25.75 -24.22 -7.64
CA PHE A 437 -25.52 -23.15 -8.60
C PHE A 437 -24.74 -23.58 -9.85
N GLN A 438 -24.34 -24.85 -9.96
CA GLN A 438 -23.75 -25.34 -11.19
C GLN A 438 -24.79 -25.31 -12.32
N LYS A 439 -24.60 -24.42 -13.30
CA LYS A 439 -25.33 -24.51 -14.57
C LYS A 439 -24.81 -25.73 -15.34
N LYS A 440 -25.71 -26.64 -15.72
CA LYS A 440 -25.45 -27.69 -16.72
C LYS A 440 -25.42 -27.04 -18.11
N ASP A 441 -24.35 -26.34 -18.42
CA ASP A 441 -24.17 -25.77 -19.75
C ASP A 441 -23.20 -26.67 -20.53
N ILE A 442 -23.73 -27.38 -21.54
CA ILE A 442 -23.04 -28.45 -22.30
C ILE A 442 -21.80 -27.91 -23.04
N PHE A 443 -21.72 -26.59 -23.22
CA PHE A 443 -20.67 -25.92 -24.00
C PHE A 443 -19.65 -25.13 -23.17
N GLN A 444 -19.71 -25.16 -21.83
CA GLN A 444 -18.72 -24.46 -20.99
C GLN A 444 -17.58 -25.38 -20.54
N ASN A 445 -16.38 -25.19 -21.11
CA ASN A 445 -15.13 -25.89 -20.76
C ASN A 445 -14.57 -25.60 -19.34
N HIS A 446 -15.32 -24.91 -18.47
CA HIS A 446 -14.86 -24.49 -17.14
C HIS A 446 -15.91 -24.80 -16.07
N SER A 447 -16.21 -26.08 -15.84
CA SER A 447 -17.04 -26.51 -14.72
C SER A 447 -16.34 -26.30 -13.37
N THR A 448 -17.08 -25.84 -12.36
CA THR A 448 -16.57 -25.76 -10.98
C THR A 448 -16.37 -27.17 -10.44
N LYS A 449 -15.20 -27.46 -9.84
CA LYS A 449 -14.92 -28.75 -9.20
C LYS A 449 -15.22 -28.67 -7.72
N PHE A 450 -15.89 -29.69 -7.18
CA PHE A 450 -16.21 -29.81 -5.77
C PHE A 450 -15.54 -31.06 -5.23
N PHE A 451 -14.72 -30.90 -4.19
CA PHE A 451 -13.95 -32.00 -3.61
C PHE A 451 -14.17 -32.05 -2.10
N THR A 452 -14.20 -33.26 -1.55
CA THR A 452 -13.82 -33.51 -0.16
C THR A 452 -12.31 -33.26 0.01
N LEU A 453 -11.83 -33.13 1.25
CA LEU A 453 -10.39 -32.99 1.51
C LEU A 453 -9.55 -34.12 0.89
N ASP A 454 -10.02 -35.37 0.95
CA ASP A 454 -9.28 -36.51 0.41
C ASP A 454 -9.27 -36.56 -1.12
N GLU A 455 -10.37 -36.18 -1.77
CA GLU A 455 -10.41 -36.01 -3.22
C GLU A 455 -9.49 -34.87 -3.68
N PHE A 456 -9.47 -33.77 -2.94
CA PHE A 456 -8.57 -32.66 -3.22
C PHE A 456 -7.11 -33.09 -3.16
N LYS A 457 -6.70 -33.81 -2.11
CA LYS A 457 -5.33 -34.36 -1.98
C LYS A 457 -4.95 -35.24 -3.17
N LYS A 458 -5.86 -36.09 -3.65
CA LYS A 458 -5.64 -36.96 -4.81
C LYS A 458 -5.53 -36.17 -6.12
N SER A 459 -6.15 -34.99 -6.21
CA SER A 459 -6.14 -34.14 -7.41
C SER A 459 -4.85 -33.35 -7.65
N ILE A 460 -3.92 -33.36 -6.67
CA ILE A 460 -2.64 -32.64 -6.72
C ILE A 460 -1.58 -33.44 -7.49
N LEU A 461 -1.77 -34.76 -7.62
CA LEU A 461 -0.85 -35.72 -8.24
C LEU A 461 -0.80 -35.60 -9.77
#